data_AF-A0A346D470-F1
#
_entry.id   AF-A0A346D470-F1
#
_cell.length_a   1.000
_cell.length_b   1.000
_cell.length_c   1.000
_cell.angle_alpha   90.00
_cell.angle_beta   90.00
_cell.angle_gamma   90.00
#
_symmetry.space_group_name_H-M   'P 1'
#
loop_
_entity.id
_entity.type
_entity.pdbx_description
1 polymer ?
#
loop_
_entity_poly.entity_id
_entity_poly.type
_entity_poly.pdbx_seq_one_letter_code
_entity_poly.pdbx_strand_id
1 'polypeptide(L)'
;MIFEKAVNFTKLSVGLACSWPLRPDSTKKEKIKFELLWCLSLASALGLFVPLLYSIYEYQSDSLILTKSVCFLGAVSGFIIKVIVCRIHRKRIQALITEMEEFVKNTKPHERILLERYVRKCSFLHVSITIINYMTTLVVIFGPFLMLDDQRFPTPAVYPFPIDHGPIMYLVYIHQSFVGFQCSVGATIDCQAALFMWYVGARFELLVEEFQSVTDPRSLDESIKNHQKLLELAGNVKHTMAFIALTTTLMSGIGTVFSCLQLVGNQPLIVKMEFGPV
;
A
#
# COMPACT_ATOMS: atom_id res chain seq x y z
N MET A 1 -24.77 1.36 -0.43
CA MET A 1 -24.06 2.66 -0.28
C MET A 1 -22.73 2.47 0.46
N ILE A 2 -22.60 1.42 1.27
CA ILE A 2 -21.38 1.17 2.06
C ILE A 2 -20.22 0.72 1.16
N PHE A 3 -20.48 -0.12 0.16
CA PHE A 3 -19.46 -0.60 -0.78
C PHE A 3 -18.79 0.52 -1.57
N GLU A 4 -19.58 1.41 -2.19
CA GLU A 4 -19.05 2.56 -2.96
C GLU A 4 -18.20 3.49 -2.09
N LYS A 5 -18.59 3.68 -0.82
CA LYS A 5 -17.79 4.44 0.15
C LYS A 5 -16.45 3.77 0.43
N ALA A 6 -16.42 2.43 0.56
CA ALA A 6 -15.18 1.69 0.77
C ALA A 6 -14.25 1.73 -0.46
N VAL A 7 -14.80 1.64 -1.67
CA VAL A 7 -14.05 1.82 -2.92
C VAL A 7 -13.47 3.23 -3.01
N ASN A 8 -14.28 4.25 -2.74
CA ASN A 8 -13.83 5.64 -2.75
C ASN A 8 -12.76 5.92 -1.69
N PHE A 9 -12.92 5.38 -0.48
CA PHE A 9 -11.90 5.46 0.57
C PHE A 9 -10.58 4.84 0.11
N THR A 10 -10.63 3.64 -0.47
CA THR A 10 -9.44 2.94 -0.97
C THR A 10 -8.78 3.70 -2.13
N LYS A 11 -9.57 4.24 -3.05
CA LYS A 11 -9.09 5.07 -4.16
C LYS A 11 -8.37 6.33 -3.67
N LEU A 12 -8.90 6.99 -2.63
CA LEU A 12 -8.29 8.16 -2.03
C LEU A 12 -7.00 7.80 -1.27
N SER A 13 -7.02 6.71 -0.50
CA SER A 13 -5.89 6.29 0.33
C SER A 13 -4.66 5.87 -0.48
N VAL A 14 -4.85 5.49 -1.75
CA VAL A 14 -3.75 5.18 -2.68
C VAL A 14 -3.41 6.31 -3.66
N GLY A 15 -4.05 7.47 -3.53
CA GLY A 15 -3.94 8.58 -4.49
C GLY A 15 -2.51 9.10 -4.65
N LEU A 16 -1.75 9.20 -3.56
CA LEU A 16 -0.34 9.66 -3.57
C LEU A 16 0.60 8.72 -4.36
N ALA A 17 0.26 7.43 -4.43
CA ALA A 17 1.01 6.43 -5.20
C ALA A 17 0.63 6.41 -6.69
N CYS A 18 -0.49 7.04 -7.07
CA CYS A 18 -1.10 6.86 -8.40
C CYS A 18 -1.25 5.37 -8.76
N SER A 19 -1.58 4.50 -7.79
CA SER A 19 -1.78 3.06 -8.03
C SER A 19 -3.20 2.68 -8.43
N TRP A 20 -4.16 3.61 -8.29
CA TRP A 20 -5.51 3.49 -8.81
C TRP A 20 -5.55 4.05 -10.25
N PRO A 21 -5.59 3.20 -11.29
CA PRO A 21 -5.57 3.69 -12.66
C PRO A 21 -6.80 4.54 -12.98
N LEU A 22 -6.62 5.50 -13.87
CA LEU A 22 -7.72 6.27 -14.46
C LEU A 22 -8.68 5.37 -15.23
N ARG A 23 -9.90 5.85 -15.51
CA ARG A 23 -10.85 5.10 -16.33
C ARG A 23 -10.40 5.05 -17.80
N PRO A 24 -10.83 4.05 -18.59
CA PRO A 24 -10.42 3.93 -20.00
C PRO A 24 -10.79 5.17 -20.84
N ASP A 25 -11.95 5.76 -20.55
CA ASP A 25 -12.56 6.93 -21.19
C ASP A 25 -11.95 8.28 -20.76
N SER A 26 -11.00 8.29 -19.82
CA SER A 26 -10.35 9.53 -19.37
C SER A 26 -9.62 10.26 -20.50
N THR A 27 -9.63 11.59 -20.41
CA THR A 27 -9.08 12.50 -21.42
C THR A 27 -7.54 12.37 -21.54
N LYS A 28 -6.99 12.80 -22.67
CA LYS A 28 -5.52 12.82 -22.87
C LYS A 28 -4.79 13.64 -21.80
N LYS A 29 -5.36 14.78 -21.38
CA LYS A 29 -4.76 15.66 -20.37
C LYS A 29 -4.70 14.98 -18.99
N GLU A 30 -5.77 14.30 -18.58
CA GLU A 30 -5.79 13.55 -17.32
C GLU A 30 -4.76 12.42 -17.32
N LYS A 31 -4.66 11.69 -18.43
CA LYS A 31 -3.65 10.64 -18.60
C LYS A 31 -2.24 11.20 -18.46
N ILE A 32 -1.89 12.29 -19.16
CA ILE A 32 -0.57 12.92 -19.05
C ILE A 32 -0.29 13.39 -17.61
N LYS A 33 -1.26 14.05 -16.96
CA LYS A 33 -1.11 14.48 -15.57
C LYS A 33 -0.83 13.30 -14.63
N PHE A 34 -1.56 12.21 -14.80
CA PHE A 34 -1.38 11.00 -14.00
C PHE A 34 0.01 10.38 -14.18
N GLU A 35 0.51 10.34 -15.42
CA GLU A 35 1.87 9.87 -15.72
C GLU A 35 2.94 10.75 -15.05
N LEU A 36 2.79 12.07 -15.14
CA LEU A 36 3.71 13.01 -14.49
C LEU A 36 3.71 12.84 -12.97
N LEU A 37 2.53 12.72 -12.34
CA LEU A 37 2.42 12.51 -10.90
C LEU A 37 3.04 11.18 -10.47
N TRP A 38 2.85 10.11 -11.25
CA TRP A 38 3.49 8.82 -10.97
C TRP A 38 5.01 8.92 -11.05
N CYS A 39 5.56 9.55 -12.09
CA CYS A 39 7.00 9.76 -12.23
C CYS A 39 7.58 10.60 -11.08
N LEU A 40 6.90 11.69 -10.69
CA LEU A 40 7.31 12.53 -9.57
C LEU A 40 7.26 11.76 -8.23
N SER A 41 6.22 10.94 -8.02
CA SER A 41 6.09 10.10 -6.83
C SER A 41 7.24 9.10 -6.72
N LEU A 42 7.58 8.43 -7.83
CA LEU A 42 8.71 7.50 -7.89
C LEU A 42 10.06 8.22 -7.69
N ALA A 43 10.27 9.35 -8.37
CA ALA A 43 11.49 10.14 -8.23
C ALA A 43 11.70 10.64 -6.79
N SER A 44 10.61 11.08 -6.13
CA SER A 44 10.64 11.48 -4.73
C SER A 44 11.10 10.35 -3.81
N ALA A 45 10.54 9.15 -3.95
CA ALA A 45 10.92 8.00 -3.15
C ALA A 45 12.38 7.58 -3.40
N LEU A 46 12.82 7.59 -4.66
CA LEU A 46 14.22 7.32 -5.03
C LEU A 46 15.18 8.36 -4.42
N GLY A 47 14.74 9.62 -4.33
CA GLY A 47 15.50 10.70 -3.72
C GLY A 47 15.83 10.48 -2.24
N LEU A 48 15.02 9.70 -1.50
CA LEU A 48 15.32 9.29 -0.13
C LEU A 48 15.99 7.91 -0.06
N PHE A 49 15.68 7.02 -0.99
CA PHE A 49 16.25 5.68 -1.07
C PHE A 49 17.80 5.71 -1.17
N VAL A 50 18.36 6.56 -2.02
CA VAL A 50 19.81 6.64 -2.23
C VAL A 50 20.55 7.16 -0.97
N PRO A 51 20.13 8.26 -0.32
CA PRO A 51 20.70 8.68 0.96
C PRO A 51 20.61 7.64 2.09
N LEU A 52 19.54 6.84 2.14
CA LEU A 52 19.42 5.76 3.13
C LEU A 52 20.36 4.59 2.83
N LEU A 53 20.56 4.24 1.56
CA LEU A 53 21.59 3.27 1.17
C LEU A 53 22.98 3.74 1.59
N TYR A 54 23.29 5.02 1.36
CA TYR A 54 24.58 5.57 1.74
C TYR A 54 24.76 5.60 3.27
N SER A 55 23.69 5.88 4.02
CA SER A 55 23.70 5.81 5.50
C SER A 55 24.07 4.42 6.03
N ILE A 56 23.57 3.33 5.41
CA ILE A 56 23.95 1.95 5.77
C ILE A 56 25.45 1.71 5.57
N TYR A 57 26.01 2.22 4.47
CA TYR A 57 27.44 2.08 4.18
C TYR A 57 28.30 2.88 5.16
N GLU A 58 27.93 4.13 5.43
CA GLU A 58 28.67 5.05 6.32
C GLU A 58 28.63 4.56 7.78
N TYR A 59 27.46 4.16 8.28
CA TYR A 59 27.23 3.80 9.68
C TYR A 59 27.22 2.29 9.95
N GLN A 60 27.90 1.49 9.14
CA GLN A 60 27.98 0.03 9.31
C GLN A 60 28.48 -0.43 10.69
N SER A 61 29.25 0.42 11.39
CA SER A 61 29.77 0.14 12.74
C SER A 61 28.81 0.56 13.86
N ASP A 62 27.86 1.45 13.59
CA ASP A 62 26.85 1.90 14.55
C ASP A 62 25.58 1.07 14.37
N SER A 63 25.39 0.07 15.24
CA SER A 63 24.28 -0.87 15.13
C SER A 63 22.90 -0.20 15.25
N LEU A 64 22.80 0.93 15.94
CA LEU A 64 21.54 1.65 16.10
C LEU A 64 21.15 2.32 14.78
N ILE A 65 22.05 3.16 14.24
CA ILE A 65 21.82 3.92 13.01
C ILE A 65 21.69 2.96 11.83
N LEU A 66 22.52 1.93 11.77
CA LEU A 66 22.45 0.88 10.75
C LEU A 66 21.06 0.24 10.71
N THR A 67 20.55 -0.18 11.87
CA THR A 67 19.27 -0.88 11.94
C THR A 67 18.10 0.04 11.58
N LYS A 68 18.11 1.29 12.05
CA LYS A 68 17.12 2.30 11.64
C LYS A 68 17.14 2.53 10.12
N SER A 69 18.33 2.67 9.56
CA SER A 69 18.52 2.89 8.11
C SER A 69 18.01 1.71 7.29
N VAL A 70 18.25 0.47 7.71
CA VAL A 70 17.73 -0.73 7.04
C VAL A 70 16.20 -0.79 7.12
N CYS A 71 15.60 -0.51 8.28
CA CYS A 71 14.15 -0.47 8.43
C CYS A 71 13.49 0.57 7.51
N PHE A 72 14.01 1.81 7.50
CA PHE A 72 13.48 2.86 6.63
C PHE A 72 13.72 2.56 5.14
N LEU A 73 14.89 2.02 4.80
CA LEU A 73 15.18 1.61 3.43
C LEU A 73 14.22 0.51 2.98
N GLY A 74 13.90 -0.46 3.85
CA GLY A 74 12.90 -1.49 3.59
C GLY A 74 11.51 -0.91 3.32
N ALA A 75 11.08 0.06 4.11
CA ALA A 75 9.80 0.75 3.91
C ALA A 75 9.75 1.48 2.54
N VAL A 76 10.79 2.25 2.22
CA VAL A 76 10.89 2.97 0.93
C VAL A 76 10.97 1.98 -0.25
N SER A 77 11.74 0.89 -0.10
CA SER A 77 11.82 -0.20 -1.09
C SER A 77 10.46 -0.83 -1.34
N GLY A 78 9.74 -1.15 -0.27
CA GLY A 78 8.41 -1.74 -0.33
C GLY A 78 7.42 -0.84 -1.09
N PHE A 79 7.45 0.47 -0.82
CA PHE A 79 6.65 1.43 -1.58
C PHE A 79 7.03 1.46 -3.07
N ILE A 80 8.33 1.61 -3.39
CA ILE A 80 8.83 1.67 -4.77
C ILE A 80 8.41 0.43 -5.55
N ILE A 81 8.65 -0.77 -5.00
CA ILE A 81 8.32 -2.04 -5.65
C ILE A 81 6.81 -2.13 -5.91
N LYS A 82 5.97 -1.82 -4.91
CA LYS A 82 4.50 -1.86 -5.07
C LYS A 82 4.01 -0.89 -6.14
N VAL A 83 4.52 0.34 -6.18
CA VAL A 83 4.18 1.33 -7.21
C VAL A 83 4.56 0.85 -8.61
N ILE A 84 5.72 0.22 -8.76
CA ILE A 84 6.17 -0.39 -10.04
C ILE A 84 5.29 -1.58 -10.41
N VAL A 85 4.96 -2.47 -9.48
CA VAL A 85 4.07 -3.62 -9.71
C VAL A 85 2.68 -3.16 -10.17
N CYS A 86 2.09 -2.18 -9.47
CA CYS A 86 0.82 -1.56 -9.89
C CYS A 86 0.91 -0.94 -11.28
N ARG A 87 2.06 -0.36 -11.64
CA ARG A 87 2.31 0.22 -12.96
C ARG A 87 2.37 -0.85 -14.05
N ILE A 88 3.10 -1.95 -13.82
CA ILE A 88 3.23 -3.07 -14.76
C ILE A 88 1.87 -3.71 -15.01
N HIS A 89 1.09 -3.93 -13.95
CA HIS A 89 -0.22 -4.56 -14.05
C HIS A 89 -1.39 -3.57 -14.22
N ARG A 90 -1.12 -2.31 -14.57
CA ARG A 90 -2.13 -1.24 -14.63
C ARG A 90 -3.35 -1.60 -15.47
N LYS A 91 -3.17 -2.29 -16.60
CA LYS A 91 -4.26 -2.68 -17.50
C LYS A 91 -5.20 -3.70 -16.84
N ARG A 92 -4.63 -4.68 -16.12
CA ARG A 92 -5.39 -5.70 -15.38
C ARG A 92 -6.14 -5.08 -14.21
N ILE A 93 -5.46 -4.21 -13.44
CA ILE A 93 -6.08 -3.47 -12.33
C ILE A 93 -7.21 -2.57 -12.85
N GLN A 94 -7.01 -1.88 -13.97
CA GLN A 94 -8.04 -1.04 -14.59
C GLN A 94 -9.25 -1.86 -15.02
N ALA A 95 -9.05 -2.98 -15.72
CA ALA A 95 -10.13 -3.87 -16.13
C ALA A 95 -10.94 -4.40 -14.93
N LEU A 96 -10.25 -4.81 -13.86
CA LEU A 96 -10.88 -5.27 -12.63
C LEU A 96 -11.69 -4.18 -11.93
N ILE A 97 -11.16 -2.96 -11.84
CA ILE A 97 -11.90 -1.83 -11.25
C ILE A 97 -13.14 -1.54 -12.08
N THR A 98 -13.02 -1.54 -13.42
CA THR A 98 -14.17 -1.30 -14.31
C THR A 98 -15.23 -2.37 -14.15
N GLU A 99 -14.85 -3.65 -14.13
CA GLU A 99 -15.77 -4.76 -13.91
C GLU A 99 -16.44 -4.68 -12.54
N MET A 100 -15.69 -4.36 -11.48
CA MET A 100 -16.22 -4.19 -10.13
C MET A 100 -17.21 -3.01 -10.05
N GLU A 101 -16.86 -1.85 -10.62
CA GLU A 101 -17.74 -0.67 -10.67
C GLU A 101 -19.04 -0.95 -11.46
N GLU A 102 -18.94 -1.66 -12.58
CA GLU A 102 -20.09 -2.05 -13.41
C GLU A 102 -20.97 -3.07 -12.71
N PHE A 103 -20.38 -4.09 -12.09
CA PHE A 103 -21.12 -5.08 -11.33
C PHE A 103 -21.94 -4.42 -10.21
N VAL A 104 -21.29 -3.57 -9.40
CA VAL A 104 -21.91 -2.86 -8.27
C VAL A 104 -23.10 -1.99 -8.72
N LYS A 105 -23.00 -1.38 -9.90
CA LYS A 105 -24.07 -0.55 -10.47
C LYS A 105 -25.30 -1.38 -10.86
N ASN A 106 -25.10 -2.62 -11.30
CA ASN A 106 -26.15 -3.50 -11.81
C ASN A 106 -26.57 -4.61 -10.82
N THR A 107 -26.06 -4.56 -9.58
CA THR A 107 -26.21 -5.59 -8.56
C THR A 107 -27.64 -5.69 -8.02
N LYS A 108 -28.18 -6.90 -7.88
CA LYS A 108 -29.49 -7.16 -7.25
C LYS A 108 -29.47 -6.89 -5.74
N PRO A 109 -30.62 -6.66 -5.08
CA PRO A 109 -30.65 -6.42 -3.64
C PRO A 109 -29.94 -7.49 -2.78
N HIS A 110 -30.08 -8.77 -3.12
CA HIS A 110 -29.43 -9.86 -2.37
C HIS A 110 -27.90 -9.86 -2.54
N GLU A 111 -27.41 -9.72 -3.79
CA GLU A 111 -25.98 -9.64 -4.12
C GLU A 111 -25.33 -8.45 -3.41
N ARG A 112 -26.07 -7.34 -3.29
CA ARG A 112 -25.60 -6.14 -2.59
C ARG A 112 -25.43 -6.37 -1.09
N ILE A 113 -26.34 -7.13 -0.46
CA ILE A 113 -26.23 -7.49 0.96
C ILE A 113 -24.95 -8.30 1.19
N LEU A 114 -24.63 -9.23 0.29
CA LEU A 114 -23.41 -10.01 0.38
C LEU A 114 -22.16 -9.12 0.25
N LEU A 115 -22.10 -8.25 -0.75
CA LEU A 115 -20.99 -7.31 -0.92
C LEU A 115 -20.81 -6.41 0.31
N GLU A 116 -21.89 -5.89 0.88
CA GLU A 116 -21.85 -5.06 2.08
C GLU A 116 -21.39 -5.84 3.32
N ARG A 117 -21.69 -7.14 3.41
CA ARG A 117 -21.16 -8.04 4.45
C ARG A 117 -19.64 -8.16 4.37
N TYR A 118 -19.10 -8.39 3.16
CA TYR A 118 -17.65 -8.42 2.94
C TYR A 118 -17.01 -7.09 3.31
N VAL A 119 -17.55 -5.98 2.82
CA VAL A 119 -17.01 -4.65 3.13
C VAL A 119 -17.04 -4.37 4.63
N ARG A 120 -18.11 -4.70 5.35
CA ARG A 120 -18.18 -4.45 6.80
C ARG A 120 -17.14 -5.25 7.58
N LYS A 121 -16.94 -6.52 7.21
CA LYS A 121 -15.92 -7.39 7.84
C LYS A 121 -14.52 -6.81 7.66
N CYS A 122 -14.31 -6.15 6.54
CA CYS A 122 -13.00 -5.78 6.06
C CYS A 122 -12.63 -4.31 6.27
N SER A 123 -13.64 -3.44 6.32
CA SER A 123 -13.48 -1.99 6.46
C SER A 123 -12.84 -1.64 7.79
N PHE A 124 -13.16 -2.38 8.86
CA PHE A 124 -12.52 -2.19 10.15
C PHE A 124 -11.01 -2.38 10.05
N LEU A 125 -10.55 -3.51 9.52
CA LEU A 125 -9.12 -3.79 9.33
C LEU A 125 -8.45 -2.76 8.42
N HIS A 126 -9.06 -2.42 7.28
CA HIS A 126 -8.52 -1.41 6.37
C HIS A 126 -8.34 -0.04 7.03
N VAL A 127 -9.37 0.43 7.72
CA VAL A 127 -9.33 1.74 8.39
C VAL A 127 -8.31 1.73 9.52
N SER A 128 -8.30 0.67 10.34
CA SER A 128 -7.32 0.52 11.43
C SER A 128 -5.88 0.49 10.91
N ILE A 129 -5.58 -0.33 9.90
CA ILE A 129 -4.24 -0.39 9.28
C ILE A 129 -3.85 0.96 8.70
N THR A 130 -4.78 1.65 8.03
CA THR A 130 -4.52 2.98 7.48
C THR A 130 -4.18 3.96 8.60
N ILE A 131 -5.02 4.06 9.63
CA ILE A 131 -4.80 4.96 10.77
C ILE A 131 -3.46 4.68 11.44
N ILE A 132 -3.16 3.40 11.76
CA ILE A 132 -1.91 3.02 12.42
C ILE A 132 -0.71 3.45 11.57
N ASN A 133 -0.70 3.16 10.27
CA ASN A 133 0.44 3.53 9.41
C ASN A 133 0.66 5.05 9.31
N TYR A 134 -0.41 5.84 9.20
CA TYR A 134 -0.29 7.29 9.19
C TYR A 134 0.14 7.84 10.55
N MET A 135 -0.35 7.28 11.66
CA MET A 135 0.09 7.65 13.00
C MET A 135 1.57 7.33 13.24
N THR A 136 2.03 6.14 12.84
CA THR A 136 3.46 5.78 12.88
C THR A 136 4.31 6.77 12.08
N THR A 137 3.82 7.19 10.92
CA THR A 137 4.52 8.19 10.10
C THR A 137 4.62 9.54 10.80
N LEU A 138 3.55 9.99 11.48
CA LEU A 138 3.59 11.21 12.28
C LEU A 138 4.58 11.10 13.45
N VAL A 139 4.63 9.94 14.12
CA VAL A 139 5.61 9.69 15.19
C VAL A 139 7.04 9.84 14.66
N VAL A 140 7.36 9.24 13.51
CA VAL A 140 8.68 9.35 12.87
C VAL A 140 9.00 10.80 12.48
N ILE A 141 8.03 11.53 11.92
CA ILE A 141 8.22 12.94 11.54
C ILE A 141 8.51 13.77 12.79
N PHE A 142 7.70 13.67 13.84
CA PHE A 142 7.84 14.48 15.04
C PHE A 142 8.92 13.99 16.01
N GLY A 143 9.49 12.79 15.82
CA GLY A 143 10.50 12.19 16.69
C GLY A 143 11.66 13.11 17.07
N PRO A 144 12.30 13.82 16.10
CA PRO A 144 13.32 14.84 16.37
C PRO A 144 12.91 15.93 17.37
N PHE A 145 11.63 16.31 17.41
CA PHE A 145 11.12 17.35 18.31
C PHE A 145 10.67 16.80 19.67
N LEU A 146 10.30 15.53 19.70
CA LEU A 146 9.84 14.84 20.92
C LEU A 146 11.01 14.30 21.76
N MET A 147 12.26 14.60 21.37
CA MET A 147 13.48 14.09 21.99
C MET A 147 13.51 12.56 22.05
N LEU A 148 12.91 11.91 21.04
CA LEU A 148 12.95 10.45 20.90
C LEU A 148 14.34 9.97 20.41
N ASP A 149 15.07 10.86 19.73
CA ASP A 149 16.42 10.67 19.22
C ASP A 149 17.18 12.01 19.26
N ASP A 150 18.51 11.96 19.30
CA ASP A 150 19.39 13.14 19.13
C ASP A 150 19.55 13.54 17.63
N GLN A 151 18.63 13.08 16.77
CA GLN A 151 18.68 13.22 15.32
C GLN A 151 17.84 14.42 14.88
N ARG A 152 18.38 15.25 13.96
CA ARG A 152 17.72 16.47 13.47
C ARG A 152 16.62 16.23 12.42
N PHE A 153 16.64 15.08 11.76
CA PHE A 153 15.74 14.73 10.65
C PHE A 153 14.90 13.50 10.97
N PRO A 154 13.78 13.26 10.29
CA PRO A 154 12.94 12.08 10.52
C PRO A 154 13.67 10.74 10.26
N THR A 155 14.68 10.75 9.39
CA THR A 155 15.46 9.55 9.03
C THR A 155 16.96 9.80 9.09
N PRO A 156 17.78 8.75 9.34
CA PRO A 156 19.25 8.86 9.41
C PRO A 156 19.92 9.00 8.04
N ALA A 157 19.18 9.47 7.03
CA ALA A 157 19.66 9.62 5.66
C ALA A 157 20.86 10.58 5.56
N VAL A 158 21.90 10.18 4.83
CA VAL A 158 23.12 10.98 4.65
C VAL A 158 23.15 11.56 3.25
N TYR A 159 23.32 12.89 3.16
CA TYR A 159 23.31 13.62 1.89
C TYR A 159 24.72 14.09 1.51
N PRO A 160 25.08 14.09 0.21
CA PRO A 160 26.39 14.53 -0.26
C PRO A 160 26.54 16.06 -0.32
N PHE A 161 25.61 16.80 0.27
CA PHE A 161 25.60 18.26 0.32
C PHE A 161 25.30 18.73 1.75
N PRO A 162 25.73 19.95 2.13
CA PRO A 162 25.52 20.47 3.48
C PRO A 162 24.03 20.62 3.80
N ILE A 163 23.60 20.03 4.91
CA ILE A 163 22.22 20.09 5.41
C ILE A 163 22.11 20.77 6.79
N ASP A 164 23.22 21.31 7.29
CA ASP A 164 23.31 21.80 8.68
C ASP A 164 22.54 23.10 8.91
N HIS A 165 22.41 23.95 7.89
CA HIS A 165 21.84 25.29 8.00
C HIS A 165 21.07 25.73 6.75
N GLY A 166 20.14 26.68 6.93
CA GLY A 166 19.47 27.39 5.84
C GLY A 166 18.25 26.68 5.23
N PRO A 167 17.75 27.15 4.07
CA PRO A 167 16.51 26.65 3.46
C PRO A 167 16.56 25.19 3.04
N ILE A 168 17.76 24.67 2.72
CA ILE A 168 17.98 23.28 2.30
C ILE A 168 17.58 22.30 3.40
N MET A 169 17.90 22.62 4.67
CA MET A 169 17.51 21.80 5.83
C MET A 169 15.99 21.57 5.86
N TYR A 170 15.21 22.66 5.72
CA TYR A 170 13.75 22.56 5.73
C TYR A 170 13.20 21.80 4.53
N LEU A 171 13.80 21.97 3.34
CA LEU A 171 13.42 21.22 2.14
C LEU A 171 13.66 19.72 2.30
N VAL A 172 14.80 19.32 2.85
CA VAL A 172 15.12 17.91 3.14
C VAL A 172 14.15 17.34 4.16
N TYR A 173 13.87 18.08 5.24
CA TYR A 173 12.91 17.65 6.26
C TYR A 173 11.50 17.43 5.68
N ILE A 174 11.01 18.38 4.87
CA ILE A 174 9.71 18.29 4.19
C ILE A 174 9.71 17.10 3.21
N HIS A 175 10.78 16.91 2.45
CA HIS A 175 10.91 15.80 1.50
C HIS A 175 10.88 14.45 2.22
N GLN A 176 11.67 14.27 3.29
CA GLN A 176 11.63 13.04 4.10
C GLN A 176 10.25 12.79 4.68
N SER A 177 9.59 13.83 5.19
CA SER A 177 8.22 13.73 5.72
C SER A 177 7.23 13.29 4.64
N PHE A 178 7.35 13.86 3.43
CA PHE A 178 6.53 13.49 2.28
C PHE A 178 6.73 12.04 1.87
N VAL A 179 7.99 11.58 1.79
CA VAL A 179 8.28 10.16 1.50
C VAL A 179 7.77 9.25 2.63
N GLY A 180 7.79 9.70 3.89
CA GLY A 180 7.14 8.99 5.00
C GLY A 180 5.67 8.71 4.71
N PHE A 181 4.91 9.72 4.26
CA PHE A 181 3.52 9.53 3.84
C PHE A 181 3.38 8.63 2.60
N GLN A 182 4.33 8.67 1.66
CA GLN A 182 4.37 7.73 0.54
C GLN A 182 4.52 6.28 1.05
N CYS A 183 5.38 6.04 2.04
CA CYS A 183 5.52 4.73 2.67
C CYS A 183 4.22 4.25 3.33
N SER A 184 3.47 5.13 4.03
CA SER A 184 2.15 4.76 4.58
C SER A 184 1.16 4.36 3.49
N VAL A 185 1.22 5.03 2.33
CA VAL A 185 0.42 4.66 1.16
C VAL A 185 0.83 3.29 0.61
N GLY A 186 2.09 2.90 0.76
CA GLY A 186 2.53 1.53 0.45
C GLY A 186 1.71 0.46 1.17
N ALA A 187 1.26 0.71 2.40
CA ALA A 187 0.38 -0.20 3.14
C ALA A 187 -1.08 -0.14 2.66
N THR A 188 -1.55 1.03 2.19
CA THR A 188 -2.91 1.16 1.64
C THR A 188 -3.03 0.48 0.26
N ILE A 189 -1.92 0.27 -0.45
CA ILE A 189 -1.86 -0.60 -1.64
C ILE A 189 -2.15 -2.07 -1.28
N ASP A 190 -1.75 -2.54 -0.10
CA ASP A 190 -2.14 -3.88 0.37
C ASP A 190 -3.65 -3.95 0.62
N CYS A 191 -4.23 -2.89 1.18
CA CYS A 191 -5.67 -2.76 1.32
C CYS A 191 -6.37 -2.77 -0.05
N GLN A 192 -5.84 -2.05 -1.05
CA GLN A 192 -6.34 -2.13 -2.43
C GLN A 192 -6.31 -3.56 -2.96
N ALA A 193 -5.23 -4.30 -2.70
CA ALA A 193 -5.10 -5.70 -3.09
C ALA A 193 -6.13 -6.61 -2.40
N ALA A 194 -6.32 -6.42 -1.09
CA ALA A 194 -7.29 -7.16 -0.31
C ALA A 194 -8.74 -6.90 -0.76
N LEU A 195 -9.08 -5.65 -1.09
CA LEU A 195 -10.38 -5.28 -1.66
C LEU A 195 -10.69 -6.09 -2.92
N PHE A 196 -9.72 -6.20 -3.83
CA PHE A 196 -9.86 -6.98 -5.06
C PHE A 196 -10.04 -8.48 -4.81
N MET A 197 -9.28 -9.04 -3.85
CA MET A 197 -9.43 -10.45 -3.48
C MET A 197 -10.79 -10.72 -2.85
N TRP A 198 -11.29 -9.85 -1.97
CA TRP A 198 -12.62 -10.00 -1.37
C TRP A 198 -13.74 -9.83 -2.38
N TYR A 199 -13.60 -8.91 -3.34
CA TYR A 199 -14.54 -8.78 -4.43
C TYR A 199 -14.67 -10.08 -5.22
N VAL A 200 -13.54 -10.66 -5.65
CA VAL A 200 -13.52 -11.95 -6.35
C VAL A 200 -14.10 -13.07 -5.47
N GLY A 201 -13.77 -13.09 -4.17
CA GLY A 201 -14.34 -14.04 -3.22
C GLY A 201 -15.86 -13.94 -3.11
N ALA A 202 -16.40 -12.73 -3.02
CA ALA A 202 -17.84 -12.50 -3.01
C ALA A 202 -18.51 -12.98 -4.31
N ARG A 203 -17.87 -12.77 -5.47
CA ARG A 203 -18.36 -13.30 -6.76
C ARG A 203 -18.39 -14.81 -6.80
N PHE A 204 -17.44 -15.51 -6.17
CA PHE A 204 -17.47 -16.97 -6.07
C PHE A 204 -18.60 -17.46 -5.16
N GLU A 205 -18.88 -16.76 -4.06
CA GLU A 205 -19.99 -17.10 -3.17
C GLU A 205 -21.34 -16.94 -3.87
N LEU A 206 -21.54 -15.87 -4.66
CA LEU A 206 -22.72 -15.73 -5.52
C LEU A 206 -22.83 -16.85 -6.55
N LEU A 207 -21.71 -17.25 -7.15
CA LEU A 207 -21.70 -18.35 -8.11
C LEU A 207 -22.10 -19.68 -7.47
N VAL A 208 -21.74 -19.92 -6.21
CA VAL A 208 -22.19 -21.10 -5.46
C VAL A 208 -23.71 -21.08 -5.29
N GLU A 209 -24.30 -19.93 -4.98
CA GLU A 209 -25.76 -19.77 -4.91
C GLU A 209 -26.42 -20.01 -6.29
N GLU A 210 -25.82 -19.52 -7.38
CA GLU A 210 -26.27 -19.80 -8.75
C GLU A 210 -26.29 -21.31 -9.01
N PHE A 211 -25.20 -22.04 -8.73
CA PHE A 211 -25.13 -23.49 -8.91
C PHE A 211 -26.16 -24.26 -8.08
N GLN A 212 -26.44 -23.83 -6.85
CA GLN A 212 -27.45 -24.45 -5.99
C GLN A 212 -28.88 -24.24 -6.51
N SER A 213 -29.10 -23.17 -7.28
CA SER A 213 -30.41 -22.83 -7.85
C SER A 213 -30.68 -23.44 -9.23
N VAL A 214 -29.71 -24.17 -9.80
CA VAL A 214 -29.83 -24.80 -11.13
C VAL A 214 -30.91 -25.87 -11.12
N THR A 215 -31.87 -25.75 -12.03
CA THR A 215 -32.97 -26.71 -12.20
C THR A 215 -33.04 -27.29 -13.61
N ASP A 216 -32.33 -26.71 -14.57
CA ASP A 216 -32.37 -27.11 -15.97
C ASP A 216 -30.99 -27.05 -16.65
N PRO A 217 -30.78 -27.77 -17.76
CA PRO A 217 -29.49 -27.80 -18.43
C PRO A 217 -29.00 -26.45 -18.98
N ARG A 218 -29.89 -25.50 -19.29
CA ARG A 218 -29.48 -24.18 -19.80
C ARG A 218 -28.93 -23.30 -18.66
N SER A 219 -29.58 -23.30 -17.50
CA SER A 219 -29.05 -22.61 -16.31
C SER A 219 -27.72 -23.21 -15.82
N LEU A 220 -27.53 -24.51 -16.01
CA LEU A 220 -26.24 -25.16 -15.77
C LEU A 220 -25.14 -24.65 -16.73
N ASP A 221 -25.42 -24.58 -18.02
CA ASP A 221 -24.48 -24.06 -19.03
C ASP A 221 -24.08 -22.60 -18.76
N GLU A 222 -25.03 -21.76 -18.35
CA GLU A 222 -24.78 -20.37 -17.96
C GLU A 222 -23.89 -20.28 -16.70
N SER A 223 -24.18 -21.09 -15.68
CA SER A 223 -23.38 -21.17 -14.45
C SER A 223 -21.94 -21.62 -14.73
N ILE A 224 -21.74 -22.59 -15.62
CA ILE A 224 -20.40 -23.05 -16.05
C ILE A 224 -19.64 -21.93 -16.78
N LYS A 225 -20.31 -21.18 -17.67
CA LYS A 225 -19.68 -20.04 -18.35
C LYS A 225 -19.29 -18.93 -17.37
N ASN A 226 -20.15 -18.63 -16.39
CA ASN A 226 -19.84 -17.67 -15.32
C ASN A 226 -18.65 -18.14 -14.48
N HIS A 227 -18.61 -19.43 -14.14
CA HIS A 227 -17.48 -20.03 -13.43
C HIS A 227 -16.16 -19.85 -14.18
N GLN A 228 -16.12 -20.16 -15.47
CA GLN A 228 -14.90 -20.01 -16.29
C GLN A 228 -14.42 -18.55 -16.37
N LYS A 229 -15.34 -17.60 -16.57
CA LYS A 229 -15.02 -16.16 -16.56
C LYS A 229 -14.45 -15.72 -15.21
N LEU A 230 -15.03 -16.20 -14.12
CA LEU A 230 -14.59 -15.85 -12.78
C LEU A 230 -13.23 -16.48 -12.42
N LEU A 231 -12.93 -17.69 -12.90
CA LEU A 231 -11.60 -18.29 -12.80
C LEU A 231 -10.54 -17.46 -13.53
N GLU A 232 -10.85 -16.95 -14.71
CA GLU A 232 -9.94 -16.05 -15.45
C GLU A 232 -9.69 -14.75 -14.68
N LEU A 233 -10.76 -14.14 -14.16
CA LEU A 233 -10.66 -12.94 -13.31
C LEU A 233 -9.79 -13.21 -12.07
N ALA A 234 -10.06 -14.32 -11.37
CA ALA A 234 -9.30 -14.73 -10.19
C ALA A 234 -7.83 -14.99 -10.49
N GLY A 235 -7.52 -15.60 -11.64
CA GLY A 235 -6.15 -15.78 -12.12
C GLY A 235 -5.42 -14.45 -12.31
N ASN A 236 -6.09 -13.46 -12.94
CA ASN A 236 -5.56 -12.12 -13.14
C ASN A 236 -5.32 -11.36 -11.83
N VAL A 237 -6.25 -11.47 -10.87
CA VAL A 237 -6.10 -10.89 -9.52
C VAL A 237 -4.97 -11.57 -8.77
N LYS A 238 -4.97 -12.91 -8.69
CA LYS A 238 -3.95 -13.69 -7.99
C LYS A 238 -2.55 -13.32 -8.44
N HIS A 239 -2.29 -13.27 -9.75
CA HIS A 239 -0.96 -12.98 -10.26
C HIS A 239 -0.49 -11.58 -9.85
N THR A 240 -1.36 -10.58 -9.95
CA THR A 240 -1.01 -9.19 -9.61
C THR A 240 -0.84 -8.99 -8.10
N MET A 241 -1.76 -9.56 -7.30
CA MET A 241 -1.76 -9.42 -5.84
C MET A 241 -0.66 -10.24 -5.16
N ALA A 242 -0.22 -11.35 -5.77
CA ALA A 242 0.87 -12.17 -5.23
C ALA A 242 2.19 -11.37 -5.12
N PHE A 243 2.51 -10.52 -6.10
CA PHE A 243 3.71 -9.68 -6.02
C PHE A 243 3.61 -8.62 -4.92
N ILE A 244 2.43 -8.01 -4.74
CA ILE A 244 2.17 -7.05 -3.66
C ILE A 244 2.33 -7.73 -2.30
N ALA A 245 1.66 -8.88 -2.11
CA ALA A 245 1.73 -9.66 -0.90
C ALA A 245 3.16 -10.13 -0.58
N LEU A 246 3.89 -10.66 -1.57
CA LEU A 246 5.28 -11.09 -1.42
C LEU A 246 6.17 -9.92 -0.98
N THR A 247 6.02 -8.75 -1.60
CA THR A 247 6.77 -7.55 -1.23
C THR A 247 6.51 -7.19 0.23
N THR A 248 5.24 -7.18 0.66
CA THR A 248 4.87 -6.87 2.04
C THR A 248 5.43 -7.89 3.01
N THR A 249 5.28 -9.19 2.74
CA THR A 249 5.81 -10.25 3.61
C THR A 249 7.32 -10.17 3.76
N LEU A 250 8.06 -9.92 2.67
CA LEU A 250 9.51 -9.78 2.72
C LEU A 250 9.93 -8.55 3.52
N MET A 251 9.34 -7.38 3.23
CA MET A 251 9.71 -6.12 3.90
C MET A 251 9.31 -6.11 5.37
N SER A 252 8.12 -6.63 5.72
CA SER A 252 7.71 -6.81 7.10
C SER A 252 8.61 -7.82 7.82
N GLY A 253 8.99 -8.92 7.18
CA GLY A 253 9.92 -9.89 7.76
C GLY A 253 11.28 -9.29 8.09
N ILE A 254 11.86 -8.54 7.15
CA ILE A 254 13.10 -7.77 7.36
C ILE A 254 12.90 -6.79 8.52
N GLY A 255 11.86 -5.96 8.46
CA GLY A 255 11.56 -4.97 9.50
C GLY A 255 11.41 -5.59 10.89
N THR A 256 10.69 -6.70 11.02
CA THR A 256 10.53 -7.40 12.31
C THR A 256 11.84 -7.91 12.86
N VAL A 257 12.70 -8.53 12.03
CA VAL A 257 14.02 -9.01 12.48
C VAL A 257 14.85 -7.85 13.04
N PHE A 258 14.91 -6.74 12.31
CA PHE A 258 15.69 -5.57 12.69
C PHE A 258 15.09 -4.82 13.90
N SER A 259 13.77 -4.68 13.99
CA SER A 259 13.09 -4.16 15.18
C SER A 259 13.36 -5.03 16.41
N CYS A 260 13.32 -6.36 16.29
CA CYS A 260 13.64 -7.27 17.39
C CYS A 260 15.09 -7.10 17.86
N LEU A 261 16.05 -6.92 16.94
CA LEU A 261 17.44 -6.66 17.29
C LEU A 261 17.60 -5.37 18.10
N GLN A 262 16.86 -4.31 17.76
CA GLN A 262 16.85 -3.06 18.52
C GLN A 262 16.19 -3.19 19.90
N LEU A 263 15.11 -3.95 20.02
CA LEU A 263 14.43 -4.19 21.30
C LEU A 263 15.30 -4.98 22.28
N VAL A 264 16.03 -5.97 21.78
CA VAL A 264 16.98 -6.78 22.57
C VAL A 264 18.26 -6.00 22.89
N GLY A 265 18.65 -5.07 22.02
CA GLY A 265 19.77 -4.18 22.22
C GLY A 265 19.66 -3.34 23.51
N ASN A 266 20.80 -2.93 24.05
CA ASN A 266 20.89 -2.13 25.27
C ASN A 266 20.62 -0.63 24.99
N GLN A 267 19.51 -0.36 24.29
CA GLN A 267 19.11 0.97 23.85
C GLN A 267 18.22 1.68 24.88
N PRO A 268 18.18 3.02 24.89
CA PRO A 268 17.29 3.79 25.76
C PRO A 268 15.83 3.34 25.59
N LEU A 269 15.07 3.33 26.67
CA LEU A 269 13.67 2.86 26.70
C LEU A 269 12.79 3.59 25.68
N ILE A 270 13.10 4.86 25.43
CA ILE A 270 12.48 5.73 24.43
C ILE A 270 12.68 5.21 23.00
N VAL A 271 13.89 4.80 22.62
CA VAL A 271 14.18 4.21 21.30
C VAL A 271 13.44 2.89 21.14
N LYS A 272 13.29 2.11 22.21
CA LYS A 272 12.51 0.86 22.18
C LYS A 272 11.02 1.09 21.93
N MET A 273 10.47 2.26 22.26
CA MET A 273 9.06 2.58 21.98
C MET A 273 8.78 2.83 20.49
N GLU A 274 9.78 3.22 19.70
CA GLU A 274 9.62 3.36 18.24
C GLU A 274 9.49 2.02 17.52
N PHE A 275 10.02 0.94 18.10
CA PHE A 275 10.08 -0.40 17.48
C PHE A 275 9.34 -1.49 18.25
N GLY A 276 8.77 -1.15 19.42
CA GLY A 276 7.98 -2.05 20.25
C GLY A 276 6.60 -2.34 19.66
N PRO A 277 5.97 -3.47 20.04
CA PRO A 277 4.58 -3.71 19.69
C PRO A 277 3.70 -2.67 20.40
N VAL A 278 2.85 -2.00 19.62
CA VAL A 278 1.67 -1.28 20.14
C VAL A 278 0.59 -2.30 20.44
#